data_AF-A0A392S5Y2-F1
#
_entry.id   AF-A0A392S5Y2-F1
#
_cell.length_a   1.000
_cell.length_b   1.000
_cell.length_c   1.000
_cell.angle_alpha   90.00
_cell.angle_beta   90.00
_cell.angle_gamma   90.00
#
_symmetry.space_group_name_H-M   'P 1'
#
loop_
_entity.id
_entity.type
_entity.pdbx_description
1 polymer ?
#
loop_
_entity_poly.entity_id
_entity_poly.type
_entity_poly.pdbx_seq_one_letter_code
_entity_poly.pdbx_strand_id
1 'polypeptide(L)'
;MDSLFESEFVTNEDGSVRLDEEGFEMTRLVSRFPLCWTREHFDQPTEYYLTKEENMSSEELDGLEKLQAYVNGFVPARCVNRVGDPVLDAKGNERVEKRVINTKEL
;
A
#
# COMPACT_ATOMS: atom_id res chain seq x y z
N MET A 1 -12.61 15.97 -3.53
CA MET A 1 -12.94 15.85 -2.10
C MET A 1 -11.78 15.09 -1.47
N ASP A 2 -10.78 15.83 -0.94
CA ASP A 2 -9.55 15.24 -0.41
C ASP A 2 -9.84 14.51 0.90
N SER A 3 -10.11 13.22 0.79
CA SER A 3 -10.55 12.31 1.87
C SER A 3 -9.46 11.99 2.91
N LEU A 4 -8.23 12.50 2.73
CA LEU A 4 -7.03 12.09 3.48
C LEU A 4 -6.83 12.83 4.80
N PHE A 5 -7.46 13.99 4.99
CA PHE A 5 -7.28 14.85 6.16
C PHE A 5 -8.59 15.16 6.87
N GLU A 6 -8.52 15.36 8.18
CA GLU A 6 -9.60 15.88 9.02
C GLU A 6 -9.11 17.07 9.84
N SER A 7 -10.05 17.88 10.33
CA SER A 7 -9.73 19.06 11.17
C SER A 7 -9.76 18.65 12.64
N GLU A 8 -8.67 18.91 13.34
CA GLU A 8 -8.53 18.68 14.79
C GLU A 8 -8.32 20.04 15.49
N PHE A 9 -8.91 20.23 16.67
CA PHE A 9 -8.69 21.42 17.48
C PHE A 9 -7.24 21.49 17.97
N VAL A 10 -6.65 22.67 17.88
CA VAL A 10 -5.34 22.93 18.49
C VAL A 10 -5.57 23.16 19.98
N THR A 11 -4.91 22.37 20.82
CA THR A 11 -5.01 22.47 22.28
C THR A 11 -3.78 23.13 22.91
N ASN A 12 -3.99 23.84 24.01
CA ASN A 12 -2.93 24.32 24.90
C ASN A 12 -2.40 23.18 25.79
N GLU A 13 -1.33 23.43 26.54
CA GLU A 13 -0.73 22.42 27.45
C GLU A 13 -1.70 21.93 28.55
N ASP A 14 -2.70 22.73 28.90
CA ASP A 14 -3.75 22.37 29.86
C ASP A 14 -4.93 21.60 29.24
N GLY A 15 -4.87 21.32 27.93
CA GLY A 15 -5.91 20.62 27.17
C GLY A 15 -7.07 21.49 26.68
N SER A 16 -7.08 22.80 26.98
CA SER A 16 -8.11 23.72 26.47
C SER A 16 -7.92 23.99 24.97
N VAL A 17 -9.03 24.23 24.25
CA VAL A 17 -8.98 24.61 22.83
C VAL A 17 -8.39 26.02 22.73
N ARG A 18 -7.38 26.16 21.89
CA ARG A 18 -6.69 27.42 21.64
C ARG A 18 -7.54 28.30 20.74
N LEU A 19 -7.71 29.56 21.13
CA LEU A 19 -8.42 30.56 20.33
C LEU A 19 -7.44 31.41 19.52
N ASP A 20 -7.87 31.90 18.36
CA ASP A 20 -7.15 32.91 17.58
C ASP A 20 -7.32 34.33 18.17
N GLU A 21 -6.75 35.32 17.49
CA GLU A 21 -6.78 36.72 17.94
C GLU A 21 -8.19 37.33 17.94
N GLU A 22 -9.12 36.76 17.17
CA GLU A 22 -10.52 37.15 17.12
C GLU A 22 -11.41 36.34 18.09
N GLY A 23 -10.84 35.35 18.78
CA GLY A 23 -11.54 34.50 19.75
C GLY A 23 -12.20 33.26 19.15
N PHE A 24 -11.89 32.88 17.90
CA PHE A 24 -12.38 31.65 17.28
C PHE A 24 -11.47 30.47 17.57
N GLU A 25 -12.06 29.27 17.63
CA GLU A 25 -11.32 28.04 17.89
C GLU A 25 -10.37 27.70 16.74
N MET A 26 -9.09 27.53 17.08
CA MET A 26 -8.06 27.19 16.13
C MET A 26 -8.14 25.69 15.79
N THR A 27 -8.11 25.37 14.50
CA THR A 27 -8.05 23.99 14.01
C THR A 27 -6.82 23.78 13.13
N ARG A 28 -6.34 22.54 13.06
CA ARG A 28 -5.28 22.10 12.14
C ARG A 28 -5.76 20.89 11.35
N LEU A 29 -5.20 20.72 10.15
CA LEU A 29 -5.41 19.49 9.38
C LEU A 29 -4.50 18.38 9.89
N VAL A 30 -5.08 17.25 10.24
CA VAL A 30 -4.37 16.01 10.58
C VAL A 30 -4.75 14.92 9.58
N SER A 31 -3.83 14.02 9.27
CA SER A 31 -4.17 12.91 8.39
C SER A 31 -5.04 11.91 9.13
N ARG A 32 -6.10 11.44 8.47
CA ARG A 32 -7.05 10.44 9.02
C ARG A 32 -6.40 9.08 9.21
N PHE A 33 -5.28 8.85 8.54
CA PHE A 33 -4.52 7.62 8.61
C PHE A 33 -3.06 7.97 8.91
N PRO A 34 -2.34 7.18 9.70
CA PRO A 34 -0.92 7.43 9.95
C PRO A 34 -0.15 7.34 8.62
N LEU A 35 0.32 8.49 8.14
CA LEU A 35 1.12 8.59 6.90
C LEU A 35 2.56 8.10 7.09
N CYS A 36 2.93 7.74 8.32
CA CYS A 36 4.20 7.13 8.66
C CYS A 36 3.97 6.01 9.68
N TRP A 37 4.83 4.99 9.65
CA TRP A 37 4.79 3.93 10.63
C TRP A 37 5.30 4.46 11.98
N THR A 38 4.51 4.27 13.04
CA THR A 38 4.95 4.56 14.40
C THR A 38 5.78 3.40 14.94
N ARG A 39 6.48 3.61 16.06
CA ARG A 39 7.23 2.55 16.76
C ARG A 39 6.36 1.31 17.00
N GLU A 40 5.12 1.52 17.42
CA GLU A 40 4.13 0.48 17.71
C GLU A 40 3.85 -0.42 16.50
N HIS A 41 3.94 0.11 15.26
CA HIS A 41 3.77 -0.70 14.05
C HIS A 41 4.91 -1.70 13.86
N PHE A 42 6.13 -1.34 14.28
CA PHE A 42 7.28 -2.24 14.22
C PHE A 42 7.32 -3.26 15.35
N ASP A 43 6.54 -3.04 16.41
CA ASP A 43 6.40 -3.99 17.52
C ASP A 43 5.38 -5.09 17.20
N GLN A 44 4.54 -4.91 16.16
CA GLN A 44 3.62 -5.94 15.68
C GLN A 44 4.34 -6.95 14.78
N PRO A 45 4.02 -8.26 14.89
CA PRO A 45 4.53 -9.27 13.98
C PRO A 45 3.89 -9.10 12.59
N THR A 46 4.57 -9.55 11.54
CA THR A 46 4.08 -9.42 10.15
C THR A 46 2.67 -9.98 9.97
N GLU A 47 2.35 -11.08 10.66
CA GLU A 47 1.06 -11.76 10.63
C GLU A 47 -0.10 -10.86 11.06
N TYR A 48 0.15 -9.85 11.89
CA TYR A 48 -0.85 -8.87 12.31
C TYR A 48 -1.43 -8.10 11.11
N TYR A 49 -0.61 -7.88 10.08
CA TYR A 49 -0.99 -7.14 8.88
C TYR A 49 -1.49 -8.01 7.73
N LEU A 50 -1.55 -9.34 7.94
CA LEU A 50 -1.98 -10.27 6.90
C LEU A 50 -3.45 -10.62 7.09
N THR A 51 -4.27 -10.36 6.06
CA THR A 51 -5.60 -10.93 5.95
C THR A 51 -5.48 -12.36 5.48
N LYS A 52 -5.82 -13.32 6.34
CA LYS A 52 -5.88 -14.73 5.97
C LYS A 52 -7.18 -15.03 5.23
N GLU A 53 -7.11 -15.86 4.20
CA GLU A 53 -8.27 -16.30 3.42
C GLU A 53 -9.36 -16.94 4.30
N GLU A 54 -8.96 -17.68 5.35
CA GLU A 54 -9.87 -18.29 6.33
C GLU A 54 -10.76 -17.29 7.10
N ASN A 55 -10.37 -16.01 7.14
CA ASN A 55 -11.10 -14.93 7.82
C ASN A 55 -11.87 -14.02 6.84
N MET A 56 -11.81 -14.29 5.54
CA MET A 56 -12.49 -13.48 4.53
C MET A 56 -13.98 -13.84 4.43
N SER A 57 -14.81 -12.83 4.19
CA SER A 57 -16.21 -13.01 3.80
C SER A 57 -16.31 -13.56 2.37
N SER A 58 -17.49 -14.09 2.01
CA SER A 58 -17.73 -14.59 0.65
C SER A 58 -17.50 -13.52 -0.43
N GLU A 59 -17.84 -12.27 -0.16
CA GLU A 59 -17.63 -11.15 -1.09
C GLU A 59 -16.13 -10.85 -1.29
N GLU A 60 -15.35 -10.90 -0.20
CA GLU A 60 -13.90 -10.71 -0.25
C GLU A 60 -13.20 -11.85 -0.99
N LEU A 61 -13.67 -13.09 -0.83
CA LEU A 61 -13.17 -14.25 -1.58
C LEU A 61 -13.44 -14.11 -3.08
N ASP A 62 -14.63 -13.67 -3.48
CA ASP A 62 -14.94 -13.37 -4.89
C ASP A 62 -14.03 -12.26 -5.44
N GLY A 63 -13.73 -11.26 -4.61
CA GLY A 63 -12.77 -10.19 -4.92
C GLY A 63 -11.34 -10.72 -5.11
N LEU A 64 -10.90 -11.61 -4.21
CA LEU A 64 -9.60 -12.26 -4.27
C LEU A 64 -9.45 -13.12 -5.53
N GLU A 65 -10.48 -13.89 -5.89
CA GLU A 65 -10.46 -14.71 -7.11
C GLU A 65 -10.29 -13.85 -8.36
N LYS A 66 -11.01 -12.72 -8.45
CA LYS A 66 -10.85 -11.76 -9.57
C LYS A 66 -9.42 -11.20 -9.65
N LEU A 67 -8.82 -10.85 -8.52
CA LEU A 67 -7.43 -10.37 -8.47
C LEU A 67 -6.44 -11.46 -8.89
N GLN A 68 -6.63 -12.69 -8.42
CA GLN A 68 -5.79 -13.82 -8.82
C GLN A 68 -5.89 -14.09 -10.32
N ALA A 69 -7.10 -14.10 -10.89
CA ALA A 69 -7.33 -14.26 -12.32
C ALA A 69 -6.66 -13.15 -13.13
N TYR A 70 -6.76 -11.89 -12.68
CA TYR A 70 -6.09 -10.76 -13.30
C TYR A 70 -4.56 -10.92 -13.32
N VAL A 71 -3.95 -11.25 -12.18
CA VAL A 71 -2.49 -11.45 -12.08
C VAL A 71 -2.02 -12.65 -12.89
N ASN A 72 -2.80 -13.75 -12.90
CA ASN A 72 -2.49 -14.93 -13.69
C ASN A 72 -2.62 -14.69 -15.20
N GLY A 73 -3.40 -13.68 -15.61
CA GLY A 73 -3.49 -13.24 -17.00
C GLY A 73 -2.27 -12.47 -17.52
N PHE A 74 -1.30 -12.13 -16.66
CA PHE A 74 -0.10 -11.41 -17.09
C PHE A 74 0.79 -12.27 -17.97
N VAL A 75 1.11 -11.75 -19.17
CA VAL A 75 2.08 -12.38 -20.07
C VAL A 75 3.46 -12.33 -19.41
N PRO A 76 4.12 -13.49 -19.19
CA PRO A 76 5.47 -13.53 -18.66
C PRO A 76 6.43 -12.69 -19.49
N ALA A 77 7.34 -11.99 -18.82
CA ALA A 77 8.38 -11.21 -19.48
C ALA A 77 9.47 -12.16 -19.99
N ARG A 78 9.97 -11.93 -21.20
CA ARG A 78 11.19 -12.59 -21.70
C ARG A 78 12.39 -12.03 -20.97
N CYS A 79 13.22 -12.91 -20.42
CA CYS A 79 14.49 -12.50 -19.85
C CYS A 79 15.45 -12.18 -21.00
N VAL A 80 15.96 -10.95 -21.04
CA VAL A 80 16.95 -10.51 -22.02
C VAL A 80 18.25 -10.13 -21.34
N ASN A 81 19.38 -10.34 -22.02
CA ASN A 81 20.68 -9.85 -21.56
C ASN A 81 20.74 -8.30 -21.72
N ARG A 82 21.87 -7.69 -21.31
CA ARG A 82 22.07 -6.23 -21.44
C ARG A 82 22.04 -5.69 -22.88
N VAL A 83 22.21 -6.56 -23.87
CA VAL A 83 22.24 -6.24 -25.31
C VAL A 83 20.86 -6.46 -25.94
N GLY A 84 19.92 -7.09 -25.22
CA GLY A 84 18.56 -7.37 -25.67
C GLY A 84 18.34 -8.81 -26.18
N ASP A 85 19.36 -9.68 -26.17
CA ASP A 85 19.20 -11.05 -26.64
C ASP A 85 18.47 -11.92 -25.60
N PRO A 86 17.64 -12.89 -26.02
CA PRO A 86 16.98 -13.82 -25.10
C PRO A 86 17.98 -14.63 -24.26
N VAL A 87 17.72 -14.71 -22.96
CA VAL A 87 18.43 -15.63 -22.05
C VAL A 87 17.81 -17.01 -22.19
N LEU A 88 18.64 -18.04 -22.42
CA LEU A 88 18.17 -19.42 -22.55
C LEU A 88 18.28 -20.18 -21.23
N ASP A 89 17.38 -21.14 -21.01
CA ASP A 89 17.44 -22.11 -19.92
C ASP A 89 18.42 -23.27 -20.21
N ALA A 90 18.58 -24.18 -19.24
CA ALA A 90 19.48 -25.34 -19.39
C ALA A 90 19.07 -26.32 -20.52
N LYS A 91 17.84 -26.20 -21.03
CA LYS A 91 17.30 -27.01 -22.14
C LYS A 91 17.36 -26.26 -23.48
N GLY A 92 17.83 -25.00 -23.49
CA GLY A 92 17.92 -24.15 -24.66
C GLY A 92 16.64 -23.38 -25.01
N ASN A 93 15.63 -23.36 -24.15
CA ASN A 93 14.41 -22.57 -24.37
C ASN A 93 14.57 -21.14 -23.85
N GLU A 94 13.82 -20.18 -24.42
CA GLU A 94 13.78 -18.83 -23.87
C GLU A 94 13.29 -18.84 -22.41
N ARG A 95 14.09 -18.24 -21.53
CA ARG A 95 13.73 -18.03 -20.13
C ARG A 95 12.67 -16.94 -20.06
N VAL A 96 11.54 -17.28 -19.45
CA VAL A 96 10.45 -16.36 -19.15
C VAL A 96 10.26 -16.26 -17.65
N GLU A 97 9.96 -15.06 -17.17
CA GLU A 97 9.72 -14.78 -15.75
C GLU A 97 8.40 -14.04 -15.56
N LYS A 98 7.79 -14.19 -14.37
CA LYS A 98 6.61 -13.40 -14.02
C LYS A 98 6.98 -11.92 -14.08
N ARG A 99 6.20 -11.13 -14.82
CA ARG A 99 6.42 -9.71 -14.98
C ARG A 99 6.08 -9.00 -13.67
N VAL A 100 7.09 -8.66 -12.89
CA VAL A 100 6.94 -7.76 -11.74
C VAL A 100 6.87 -6.32 -12.23
N ILE A 101 5.97 -5.53 -11.65
CA ILE A 101 5.89 -4.09 -11.92
C ILE A 101 7.11 -3.44 -11.30
N ASN A 102 7.95 -2.81 -12.12
CA ASN A 102 9.08 -2.04 -11.61
C ASN A 102 8.57 -0.71 -11.03
N THR A 103 8.33 -0.68 -9.72
CA THR A 103 7.82 0.51 -9.02
C THR A 103 8.80 1.68 -9.00
N LYS A 104 10.06 1.49 -9.41
CA LYS A 104 11.05 2.58 -9.53
C LYS A 104 10.98 3.32 -10.87
N GLU A 105 10.31 2.74 -11.86
CA GLU A 105 10.16 3.30 -13.22
C GLU A 105 8.73 3.82 -13.47
N LEU A 106 7.88 3.82 -12.45
CA LEU A 106 6.55 4.42 -12.47
C LEU A 106 6.57 5.91 -12.09
#